data_AF-A0A3S4T239-F1
#
_entry.id   AF-A0A3S4T239-F1
#
_cell.length_a   1.000
_cell.length_b   1.000
_cell.length_c   1.000
_cell.angle_alpha   90.00
_cell.angle_beta   90.00
_cell.angle_gamma   90.00
#
_symmetry.space_group_name_H-M   'P 1'
#
loop_
_entity.id
_entity.type
_entity.pdbx_description
1 polymer ?
#
loop_
_entity_poly.entity_id
_entity_poly.type
_entity_poly.pdbx_seq_one_letter_code
_entity_poly.pdbx_strand_id
1 'polypeptide(L)'
;MNELRCLPIGTLGKEIANCLDENNLDLVAGYESHDLKHIVLGYKMTPLDEIRMQAFMLGNGNYTFPCIAILIFGMLLLPHKWLIFAEDFKRGRVVHPISSWTIEVYGEKQLIDMRKIITDNQINRSHFSIPKIVRFSAFLAMISGVFGMLFCLPYLFSSSLEDLVGAGFPFVGGTILTIGGLIALSNLTQKSNLVLNK
;
A
#
# COMPACT_ATOMS: atom_id res chain seq x y z
N MET A 1 -29.76 7.18 3.66
CA MET A 1 -29.70 7.45 2.20
C MET A 1 -30.47 8.72 1.80
N ASN A 2 -31.75 8.85 2.16
CA ASN A 2 -32.54 10.04 1.81
C ASN A 2 -32.06 11.33 2.48
N GLU A 3 -31.51 11.24 3.69
CA GLU A 3 -30.98 12.40 4.42
C GLU A 3 -29.82 13.08 3.66
N LEU A 4 -28.88 12.29 3.11
CA LEU A 4 -27.76 12.83 2.33
C LEU A 4 -28.21 13.50 1.04
N ARG A 5 -29.26 12.95 0.38
CA ARG A 5 -29.85 13.55 -0.82
C ARG A 5 -30.51 14.90 -0.56
N CYS A 6 -30.96 15.14 0.66
CA CYS A 6 -31.60 16.39 1.07
C CYS A 6 -30.60 17.48 1.49
N LEU A 7 -29.30 17.15 1.59
CA LEU A 7 -28.30 18.13 1.98
C LEU A 7 -28.09 19.20 0.89
N PRO A 8 -27.64 20.41 1.27
CA PRO A 8 -27.36 21.48 0.32
C PRO A 8 -26.30 21.08 -0.73
N ILE A 9 -26.43 21.61 -1.94
CA ILE A 9 -25.45 21.42 -3.03
C ILE A 9 -24.07 21.89 -2.57
N GLY A 10 -23.03 21.13 -2.94
CA GLY A 10 -21.64 21.39 -2.56
C GLY A 10 -21.24 20.80 -1.21
N THR A 11 -22.18 20.31 -0.40
CA THR A 11 -21.84 19.55 0.82
C THR A 11 -21.34 18.15 0.47
N LEU A 12 -20.43 17.61 1.27
CA LEU A 12 -19.81 16.31 1.03
C LEU A 12 -20.86 15.19 0.92
N GLY A 13 -21.84 15.18 1.81
CA GLY A 13 -22.91 14.18 1.83
C GLY A 13 -23.80 14.26 0.58
N LYS A 14 -24.11 15.48 0.11
CA LYS A 14 -24.86 15.66 -1.14
C LYS A 14 -24.09 15.13 -2.35
N GLU A 15 -22.79 15.41 -2.42
CA GLU A 15 -21.92 14.93 -3.51
C GLU A 15 -21.71 13.40 -3.47
N ILE A 16 -21.63 12.80 -2.29
CA ILE A 16 -21.62 11.33 -2.14
C ILE A 16 -22.91 10.73 -2.69
N ALA A 17 -24.05 11.29 -2.30
CA ALA A 17 -25.35 10.79 -2.77
C ALA A 17 -25.49 10.92 -4.30
N ASN A 18 -25.09 12.07 -4.87
CA ASN A 18 -25.09 12.27 -6.32
C ASN A 18 -24.21 11.25 -7.04
N CYS A 19 -22.99 10.99 -6.54
CA CYS A 19 -22.07 10.03 -7.15
C CYS A 19 -22.63 8.59 -7.12
N LEU A 20 -23.26 8.20 -6.01
CA LEU A 20 -23.90 6.88 -5.90
C LEU A 20 -25.07 6.75 -6.89
N ASP A 21 -25.92 7.78 -6.96
CA ASP A 21 -27.05 7.82 -7.89
C ASP A 21 -26.57 7.74 -9.36
N GLU A 22 -25.50 8.46 -9.71
CA GLU A 22 -24.89 8.44 -11.05
C GLU A 22 -24.30 7.08 -11.43
N ASN A 23 -23.79 6.33 -10.45
CA ASN A 23 -23.22 5.00 -10.67
C ASN A 23 -24.25 3.86 -10.47
N ASN A 24 -25.51 4.18 -10.18
CA ASN A 24 -26.57 3.22 -9.83
C ASN A 24 -26.17 2.32 -8.64
N LEU A 25 -25.57 2.92 -7.63
CA LEU A 25 -25.10 2.23 -6.42
C LEU A 25 -25.90 2.69 -5.21
N ASP A 26 -26.06 1.79 -4.25
CA ASP A 26 -26.61 2.10 -2.95
C ASP A 26 -25.51 2.22 -1.89
N LEU A 27 -25.76 3.10 -0.91
CA LEU A 27 -24.87 3.27 0.23
C LEU A 27 -24.93 2.00 1.11
N VAL A 28 -23.80 1.35 1.29
CA VAL A 28 -23.72 0.14 2.11
C VAL A 28 -23.44 0.51 3.56
N ALA A 29 -24.26 0.02 4.48
CA ALA A 29 -24.08 0.25 5.91
C ALA A 29 -22.70 -0.23 6.38
N GLY A 30 -21.94 0.64 7.04
CA GLY A 30 -20.56 0.41 7.49
C GLY A 30 -19.48 0.73 6.45
N TYR A 31 -19.84 1.09 5.22
CA TYR A 31 -18.92 1.46 4.13
C TYR A 31 -19.06 2.93 3.72
N GLU A 32 -19.85 3.72 4.44
CA GLU A 32 -20.08 5.14 4.16
C GLU A 32 -18.77 5.95 4.18
N SER A 33 -17.92 5.65 5.17
CA SER A 33 -16.61 6.29 5.34
C SER A 33 -15.61 5.87 4.25
N HIS A 34 -15.86 4.77 3.55
CA HIS A 34 -15.12 4.37 2.38
C HIS A 34 -15.51 5.24 1.18
N ASP A 35 -16.81 5.33 0.89
CA ASP A 35 -17.32 6.04 -0.30
C ASP A 35 -17.03 7.54 -0.25
N LEU A 36 -16.98 8.10 0.95
CA LEU A 36 -16.52 9.47 1.19
C LEU A 36 -15.14 9.76 0.58
N LYS A 37 -14.22 8.79 0.60
CA LYS A 37 -12.84 8.97 0.13
C LYS A 37 -12.78 9.19 -1.38
N HIS A 38 -13.65 8.53 -2.15
CA HIS A 38 -13.76 8.75 -3.59
C HIS A 38 -14.04 10.23 -3.91
N ILE A 39 -14.98 10.83 -3.17
CA ILE A 39 -15.43 12.21 -3.42
C ILE A 39 -14.39 13.23 -2.97
N VAL A 40 -13.86 13.05 -1.76
CA VAL A 40 -12.86 13.98 -1.19
C VAL A 40 -11.58 13.97 -2.02
N LEU A 41 -11.09 12.78 -2.39
CA LEU A 41 -9.83 12.60 -3.12
C LEU A 41 -9.97 12.70 -4.65
N GLY A 42 -11.19 12.59 -5.18
CA GLY A 42 -11.47 12.66 -6.62
C GLY A 42 -11.16 11.37 -7.39
N TYR A 43 -11.20 10.21 -6.74
CA TYR A 43 -11.11 8.90 -7.42
C TYR A 43 -12.49 8.42 -7.84
N LYS A 44 -12.65 7.95 -9.07
CA LYS A 44 -13.94 7.43 -9.56
C LYS A 44 -14.23 6.04 -8.97
N MET A 45 -15.50 5.63 -9.00
CA MET A 45 -15.92 4.27 -8.62
C MET A 45 -15.64 3.24 -9.74
N THR A 46 -14.43 3.25 -10.29
CA THR A 46 -13.98 2.28 -11.30
C THR A 46 -12.95 1.32 -10.69
N PRO A 47 -12.80 0.08 -11.20
CA PRO A 47 -11.84 -0.87 -10.63
C PRO A 47 -10.39 -0.37 -10.60
N LEU A 48 -9.97 0.41 -11.61
CA LEU A 48 -8.63 1.00 -11.64
C LEU A 48 -8.48 2.09 -10.58
N ASP A 49 -9.46 3.01 -10.49
CA ASP A 49 -9.41 4.10 -9.51
C ASP A 49 -9.56 3.59 -8.08
N GLU A 50 -10.23 2.46 -7.86
CA GLU A 50 -10.25 1.74 -6.59
C GLU A 50 -8.83 1.37 -6.14
N ILE A 51 -8.06 0.68 -6.99
CA ILE A 51 -6.67 0.29 -6.70
C ILE A 51 -5.79 1.53 -6.46
N ARG A 52 -5.97 2.57 -7.27
CA ARG A 52 -5.24 3.85 -7.13
C ARG A 52 -5.57 4.54 -5.81
N MET A 53 -6.84 4.58 -5.43
CA MET A 53 -7.27 5.10 -4.14
C MET A 53 -6.65 4.28 -3.00
N GLN A 54 -6.62 2.95 -3.09
CA GLN A 54 -5.96 2.11 -2.07
C GLN A 54 -4.46 2.40 -2.00
N ALA A 55 -3.77 2.61 -3.14
CA ALA A 55 -2.38 3.04 -3.16
C ALA A 55 -2.17 4.39 -2.43
N PHE A 56 -3.05 5.36 -2.70
CA PHE A 56 -3.06 6.64 -2.01
C PHE A 56 -3.31 6.48 -0.51
N MET A 57 -4.33 5.73 -0.12
CA MET A 57 -4.70 5.53 1.28
C MET A 57 -3.60 4.82 2.06
N LEU A 58 -2.90 3.86 1.45
CA LEU A 58 -1.72 3.24 2.04
C LEU A 58 -0.61 4.27 2.31
N GLY A 59 -0.38 5.20 1.36
CA GLY A 59 0.53 6.33 1.54
C GLY A 59 0.09 7.30 2.64
N ASN A 60 -1.22 7.50 2.78
CA ASN A 60 -1.85 8.36 3.79
C ASN A 60 -1.87 7.74 5.20
N GLY A 61 -1.39 6.49 5.35
CA GLY A 61 -1.25 5.81 6.64
C GLY A 61 -2.39 4.85 6.98
N ASN A 62 -3.27 4.54 6.04
CA ASN A 62 -4.39 3.60 6.22
C ASN A 62 -3.95 2.16 5.93
N TYR A 63 -3.44 1.46 6.95
CA TYR A 63 -2.94 0.09 6.87
C TYR A 63 -4.01 -0.95 7.21
N THR A 64 -5.12 -0.96 6.48
CA THR A 64 -6.18 -1.97 6.64
C THR A 64 -5.94 -3.17 5.73
N PHE A 65 -6.43 -4.35 6.13
CA PHE A 65 -6.31 -5.56 5.32
C PHE A 65 -6.89 -5.41 3.89
N PRO A 66 -8.10 -4.84 3.70
CA PRO A 66 -8.65 -4.64 2.35
C PRO A 66 -7.76 -3.75 1.47
N CYS A 67 -7.22 -2.67 2.03
CA CYS A 67 -6.33 -1.74 1.33
C CYS A 67 -5.08 -2.44 0.79
N ILE A 68 -4.41 -3.22 1.65
CA ILE A 68 -3.22 -3.96 1.27
C ILE A 68 -3.55 -5.06 0.25
N ALA A 69 -4.64 -5.81 0.47
CA ALA A 69 -5.04 -6.90 -0.41
C ALA A 69 -5.35 -6.41 -1.83
N ILE A 70 -6.21 -5.38 -1.97
CA ILE A 70 -6.60 -4.81 -3.27
C ILE A 70 -5.37 -4.27 -3.99
N LEU A 71 -4.47 -3.59 -3.29
CA LEU A 71 -3.24 -3.08 -3.89
C LEU A 71 -2.33 -4.21 -4.36
N ILE A 72 -2.15 -5.28 -3.58
CA ILE A 72 -1.35 -6.45 -3.99
C ILE A 72 -1.95 -7.08 -5.25
N PHE A 73 -3.26 -7.31 -5.28
CA PHE A 73 -3.94 -7.83 -6.48
C PHE A 73 -3.75 -6.91 -7.69
N GLY A 74 -3.90 -5.60 -7.50
CA GLY A 74 -3.67 -4.61 -8.55
C GLY A 74 -2.23 -4.60 -9.06
N MET A 75 -1.25 -4.72 -8.17
CA MET A 75 0.17 -4.82 -8.53
C MET A 75 0.47 -6.09 -9.33
N LEU A 76 -0.14 -7.22 -8.98
CA LEU A 76 0.05 -8.48 -9.71
C LEU A 76 -0.61 -8.46 -11.10
N LEU A 77 -1.83 -7.93 -11.20
CA LEU A 77 -2.62 -7.95 -12.44
C LEU A 77 -2.28 -6.80 -13.40
N LEU A 78 -1.77 -5.67 -12.90
CA LEU A 78 -1.57 -4.44 -13.68
C LEU A 78 -0.13 -3.91 -13.59
N PRO A 79 0.89 -4.66 -14.07
CA PRO A 79 2.29 -4.25 -14.01
C PRO A 79 2.57 -2.92 -14.73
N HIS A 80 1.86 -2.65 -15.82
CA HIS A 80 1.98 -1.41 -16.59
C HIS A 80 1.45 -0.16 -15.85
N LYS A 81 0.73 -0.32 -14.72
CA LYS A 81 0.18 0.79 -13.92
C LYS A 81 0.98 1.08 -12.65
N TRP A 82 2.08 0.36 -12.38
CA TRP A 82 2.87 0.54 -11.16
C TRP A 82 3.36 1.97 -10.93
N LEU A 83 3.75 2.68 -11.99
CA LEU A 83 4.17 4.07 -11.88
C LEU A 83 3.05 4.97 -11.36
N ILE A 84 1.81 4.74 -11.81
CA ILE A 84 0.64 5.49 -11.37
C ILE A 84 0.35 5.17 -9.90
N PHE A 85 0.37 3.89 -9.51
CA PHE A 85 0.17 3.49 -8.11
C PHE A 85 1.24 4.08 -7.18
N ALA A 86 2.50 4.11 -7.62
CA ALA A 86 3.59 4.72 -6.88
C ALA A 86 3.42 6.25 -6.74
N GLU A 87 2.87 6.92 -7.75
CA GLU A 87 2.54 8.34 -7.69
C GLU A 87 1.35 8.62 -6.76
N ASP A 88 0.29 7.83 -6.83
CA ASP A 88 -0.85 7.91 -5.91
C ASP A 88 -0.40 7.69 -4.45
N PHE A 89 0.46 6.70 -4.20
CA PHE A 89 1.08 6.48 -2.89
C PHE A 89 1.91 7.68 -2.41
N LYS A 90 2.76 8.26 -3.29
CA LYS A 90 3.54 9.45 -2.98
C LYS A 90 2.65 10.64 -2.62
N ARG A 91 1.55 10.84 -3.35
CA ARG A 91 0.56 11.88 -3.07
C ARG A 91 -0.12 11.65 -1.71
N GLY A 92 -0.50 10.41 -1.40
CA GLY A 92 -1.08 10.06 -0.10
C GLY A 92 -0.19 10.43 1.09
N ARG A 93 1.13 10.32 0.94
CA ARG A 93 2.10 10.64 2.01
C ARG A 93 2.21 12.11 2.38
N VAL A 94 1.82 13.02 1.49
CA VAL A 94 1.92 14.47 1.73
C VAL A 94 0.58 15.10 2.10
N VAL A 95 -0.51 14.32 2.03
CA VAL A 95 -1.86 14.76 2.35
C VAL A 95 -2.19 14.48 3.82
N HIS A 96 -3.00 15.33 4.45
CA HIS A 96 -3.49 15.13 5.81
C HIS A 96 -4.14 13.73 5.96
N PRO A 97 -3.93 13.00 7.07
CA PRO A 97 -4.57 11.71 7.28
C PRO A 97 -6.10 11.81 7.28
N ILE A 98 -6.76 11.07 6.38
CA ILE A 98 -8.22 11.06 6.26
C ILE A 98 -8.85 9.70 6.59
N SER A 99 -8.08 8.74 7.10
CA SER A 99 -8.58 7.40 7.41
C SER A 99 -9.68 7.37 8.47
N SER A 100 -9.72 8.38 9.36
CA SER A 100 -10.70 8.51 10.45
C SER A 100 -11.90 9.39 10.12
N TRP A 101 -12.04 9.85 8.88
CA TRP A 101 -13.15 10.73 8.49
C TRP A 101 -14.41 9.91 8.25
N THR A 102 -15.54 10.40 8.76
CA THR A 102 -16.85 9.74 8.65
C THR A 102 -17.92 10.70 8.13
N ILE A 103 -18.99 10.15 7.55
CA ILE A 103 -20.06 10.98 6.97
C ILE A 103 -20.82 11.75 8.06
N GLU A 104 -20.96 11.22 9.26
CA GLU A 104 -21.71 11.84 10.35
C GLU A 104 -21.07 13.17 10.79
N VAL A 105 -19.74 13.26 10.72
CA VAL A 105 -19.00 14.46 11.13
C VAL A 105 -18.78 15.42 9.96
N TYR A 106 -18.58 14.88 8.75
CA TYR A 106 -18.12 15.66 7.61
C TYR A 106 -19.16 15.84 6.50
N GLY A 107 -20.27 15.10 6.53
CA GLY A 107 -21.28 15.06 5.48
C GLY A 107 -21.95 16.41 5.22
N GLU A 108 -22.22 17.20 6.26
CA GLU A 108 -22.81 18.53 6.13
C GLU A 108 -21.80 19.63 5.74
N LYS A 109 -20.50 19.32 5.78
CA LYS A 109 -19.46 20.30 5.47
C LYS A 109 -19.32 20.48 3.96
N GLN A 110 -18.91 21.69 3.56
CA GLN A 110 -18.64 21.99 2.16
C GLN A 110 -17.44 21.19 1.65
N LEU A 111 -17.61 20.54 0.49
CA LEU A 111 -16.57 19.71 -0.13
C LEU A 111 -15.30 20.52 -0.41
N ILE A 112 -15.44 21.80 -0.75
CA ILE A 112 -14.29 22.66 -1.04
C ILE A 112 -13.43 22.91 0.22
N ASP A 113 -14.05 23.03 1.39
CA ASP A 113 -13.35 23.18 2.66
C ASP A 113 -12.61 21.89 3.00
N MET A 114 -13.24 20.74 2.74
CA MET A 114 -12.62 19.43 2.96
C MET A 114 -11.38 19.25 2.08
N ARG A 115 -11.48 19.60 0.79
CA ARG A 115 -10.35 19.57 -0.15
C ARG A 115 -9.25 20.56 0.23
N LYS A 116 -9.59 21.68 0.88
CA LYS A 116 -8.62 22.62 1.42
C LYS A 116 -7.86 22.03 2.61
N ILE A 117 -8.56 21.41 3.56
CA ILE A 117 -7.96 20.78 4.76
C ILE A 117 -6.94 19.70 4.37
N ILE A 118 -7.26 18.87 3.37
CA ILE A 118 -6.34 17.80 2.94
C ILE A 118 -5.09 18.34 2.21
N THR A 119 -5.19 19.52 1.59
CA THR A 119 -4.11 20.14 0.81
C THR A 119 -3.26 21.09 1.67
N ASP A 120 -3.79 21.57 2.80
CA ASP A 120 -3.08 22.49 3.68
C ASP A 120 -1.90 21.77 4.36
N ASN A 121 -0.70 22.15 3.93
CA ASN A 121 0.56 21.46 4.19
C ASN A 121 0.98 21.59 5.66
N GLN A 122 0.50 20.71 6.53
CA GLN A 122 1.17 20.43 7.80
C GLN A 122 2.09 19.22 7.63
N ILE A 123 3.26 19.48 7.03
CA ILE A 123 4.35 18.52 6.90
C ILE A 123 4.93 18.27 8.28
N ASN A 124 4.42 17.27 8.95
CA ASN A 124 5.17 16.57 9.97
C ASN A 124 4.54 15.19 10.11
N ARG A 125 5.07 14.14 9.45
CA ARG A 125 5.02 12.73 9.90
C ARG A 125 5.92 11.80 9.09
N SER A 126 6.16 10.65 9.71
CA SER A 126 7.37 9.83 9.70
C SER A 126 8.03 9.60 8.35
N HIS A 127 9.32 9.93 8.29
CA HIS A 127 10.22 9.40 7.28
C HIS A 127 10.17 7.87 7.34
N PHE A 128 9.56 7.23 6.35
CA PHE A 128 9.68 5.79 6.15
C PHE A 128 11.18 5.51 6.03
N SER A 129 11.75 4.91 7.07
CA SER A 129 13.19 4.78 7.19
C SER A 129 13.62 3.68 6.24
N ILE A 130 14.02 4.06 5.02
CA ILE A 130 14.63 3.17 4.01
C ILE A 130 15.60 2.16 4.68
N PRO A 131 16.47 2.57 5.64
CA PRO A 131 17.28 1.62 6.42
C PRO A 131 16.50 0.51 7.13
N LYS A 132 15.37 0.81 7.79
CA LYS A 132 14.54 -0.20 8.49
C LYS A 132 13.93 -1.23 7.52
N ILE A 133 13.46 -0.78 6.35
CA ILE A 133 12.89 -1.68 5.33
C ILE A 133 13.95 -2.56 4.70
N VAL A 134 15.10 -1.97 4.36
CA VAL A 134 16.21 -2.73 3.79
C VAL A 134 16.71 -3.76 4.81
N ARG A 135 16.76 -3.44 6.12
CA ARG A 135 17.06 -4.43 7.17
C ARG A 135 16.03 -5.57 7.20
N PHE A 136 14.74 -5.24 7.24
CA PHE A 136 13.68 -6.24 7.30
C PHE A 136 13.67 -7.17 6.08
N SER A 137 13.72 -6.61 4.87
CA SER A 137 13.75 -7.37 3.62
C SER A 137 15.01 -8.24 3.48
N ALA A 138 16.16 -7.75 3.94
CA ALA A 138 17.39 -8.55 3.96
C ALA A 138 17.28 -9.77 4.88
N PHE A 139 16.74 -9.62 6.10
CA PHE A 139 16.49 -10.76 6.98
C PHE A 139 15.50 -11.77 6.38
N LEU A 140 14.43 -11.28 5.77
CA LEU A 140 13.43 -12.15 5.12
C LEU A 140 14.06 -12.95 3.96
N ALA A 141 14.88 -12.31 3.13
CA ALA A 141 15.61 -12.98 2.05
C ALA A 141 16.57 -14.06 2.57
N MET A 142 17.31 -13.77 3.66
CA MET A 142 18.20 -14.74 4.30
C MET A 142 17.44 -15.93 4.87
N ILE A 143 16.34 -15.71 5.60
CA ILE A 143 15.51 -16.78 6.16
C ILE A 143 14.94 -17.66 5.04
N SER A 144 14.39 -17.04 3.99
CA SER A 144 13.87 -17.75 2.83
C SER A 144 14.96 -18.56 2.11
N GLY A 145 16.16 -17.99 1.94
CA GLY A 145 17.29 -18.66 1.31
C GLY A 145 17.81 -19.85 2.11
N VAL A 146 18.00 -19.69 3.43
CA VAL A 146 18.41 -20.77 4.34
C VAL A 146 17.35 -21.87 4.39
N PHE A 147 16.07 -21.49 4.49
CA PHE A 147 14.97 -22.45 4.48
C PHE A 147 14.94 -23.26 3.18
N GLY A 148 15.07 -22.60 2.01
CA GLY A 148 15.14 -23.28 0.71
C GLY A 148 16.32 -24.25 0.62
N MET A 149 17.50 -23.85 1.10
CA MET A 149 18.67 -24.74 1.12
C MET A 149 18.47 -25.95 2.04
N LEU A 150 17.90 -25.76 3.24
CA LEU A 150 17.61 -26.85 4.17
C LEU A 150 16.56 -27.82 3.62
N PHE A 151 15.54 -27.29 2.93
CA PHE A 151 14.52 -28.09 2.28
C PHE A 151 15.10 -28.97 1.15
N CYS A 152 16.07 -28.45 0.39
CA CYS A 152 16.71 -29.15 -0.71
C CYS A 152 17.81 -30.15 -0.28
N LEU A 153 18.33 -30.02 0.94
CA LEU A 153 19.45 -30.82 1.45
C LEU A 153 19.30 -32.35 1.28
N PRO A 154 18.16 -32.99 1.61
CA PRO A 154 18.02 -34.44 1.44
C PRO A 154 18.01 -34.89 -0.03
N TYR A 155 17.56 -34.03 -0.94
CA TYR A 155 17.42 -34.34 -2.37
C TYR A 155 18.71 -34.13 -3.17
N LEU A 156 19.64 -33.30 -2.66
CA LEU A 156 20.96 -33.09 -3.27
C LEU A 156 21.83 -34.35 -3.32
N PHE A 157 21.51 -35.34 -2.48
CA PHE A 157 22.20 -36.63 -2.44
C PHE A 157 21.37 -37.76 -3.07
N SER A 158 20.27 -37.43 -3.75
CA SER A 158 19.47 -38.42 -4.48
C SER A 158 20.23 -38.93 -5.70
N SER A 159 20.03 -40.21 -6.04
CA SER A 159 20.55 -40.83 -7.26
C SER A 159 19.72 -40.49 -8.50
N SER A 160 18.54 -39.89 -8.33
CA SER A 160 17.69 -39.41 -9.42
C SER A 160 18.20 -38.05 -9.95
N LEU A 161 18.38 -37.95 -11.27
CA LEU A 161 18.75 -36.69 -11.92
C LEU A 161 17.67 -35.62 -11.72
N GLU A 162 16.40 -36.01 -11.70
CA GLU A 162 15.27 -35.08 -11.52
C GLU A 162 15.29 -34.44 -10.12
N ASP A 163 15.56 -35.24 -9.09
CA ASP A 163 15.71 -34.76 -7.71
C ASP A 163 16.96 -33.89 -7.57
N LEU A 164 18.07 -34.30 -8.17
CA LEU A 164 19.33 -33.57 -8.10
C LEU A 164 19.22 -32.19 -8.76
N VAL A 165 18.61 -32.11 -9.95
CA VAL A 165 18.38 -30.85 -10.67
C VAL A 165 17.32 -30.01 -9.95
N GLY A 166 16.23 -30.64 -9.50
CA GLY A 166 15.14 -30.00 -8.77
C GLY A 166 15.58 -29.41 -7.42
N ALA A 167 16.59 -30.00 -6.77
CA ALA A 167 17.16 -29.52 -5.51
C ALA A 167 18.37 -28.58 -5.71
N GLY A 168 19.16 -28.80 -6.77
CA GLY A 168 20.36 -28.01 -7.07
C GLY A 168 20.06 -26.55 -7.37
N PHE A 169 19.08 -26.25 -8.22
CA PHE A 169 18.74 -24.87 -8.58
C PHE A 169 18.23 -24.04 -7.39
N PRO A 170 17.27 -24.53 -6.57
CA PRO A 170 16.84 -23.78 -5.40
C PRO A 170 17.91 -23.68 -4.32
N PHE A 171 18.83 -24.65 -4.20
CA PHE A 171 19.96 -24.54 -3.26
C PHE A 171 20.91 -23.40 -3.65
N VAL A 172 21.28 -23.29 -4.92
CA VAL A 172 22.09 -22.16 -5.44
C VAL A 172 21.33 -20.84 -5.30
N GLY A 173 20.03 -20.82 -5.65
CA GLY A 173 19.17 -19.64 -5.46
C GLY A 173 19.10 -19.19 -4.00
N GLY A 174 18.98 -20.13 -3.07
CA GLY A 174 18.98 -19.87 -1.63
C GLY A 174 20.31 -19.33 -1.12
N THR A 175 21.43 -19.81 -1.68
CA THR A 175 22.77 -19.26 -1.40
C THR A 175 22.85 -17.78 -1.84
N ILE A 176 22.39 -17.48 -3.06
CA ILE A 176 22.40 -16.11 -3.60
C ILE A 176 21.54 -15.17 -2.74
N LEU A 177 20.33 -15.59 -2.36
CA LEU A 177 19.45 -14.81 -1.48
C LEU A 177 20.08 -14.53 -0.11
N THR A 178 20.72 -15.54 0.48
CA THR A 178 21.36 -15.42 1.79
C THR A 178 22.56 -14.47 1.75
N ILE A 179 23.44 -14.61 0.75
CA ILE A 179 24.60 -13.74 0.58
C ILE A 179 24.15 -12.30 0.24
N GLY A 180 23.18 -12.14 -0.65
CA GLY A 180 22.64 -10.84 -1.03
C GLY A 180 22.06 -10.08 0.17
N GLY A 181 21.29 -10.77 1.02
CA GLY A 181 20.79 -10.19 2.28
C GLY A 181 21.91 -9.79 3.24
N LEU A 182 22.95 -10.62 3.39
CA LEU A 182 24.10 -10.31 4.23
C LEU A 182 24.88 -9.07 3.75
N ILE A 183 25.10 -8.96 2.43
CA ILE A 183 25.75 -7.79 1.80
C ILE A 183 24.91 -6.53 2.05
N ALA A 184 23.58 -6.60 1.90
CA ALA A 184 22.69 -5.47 2.15
C ALA A 184 22.77 -4.97 3.61
N LEU A 185 22.81 -5.90 4.58
CA LEU A 185 22.99 -5.57 6.01
C LEU A 185 24.37 -4.98 6.31
N SER A 186 25.42 -5.51 5.68
CA SER A 186 26.79 -5.00 5.80
C SER A 186 26.89 -3.56 5.31
N ASN A 187 26.39 -3.28 4.10
CA ASN A 187 26.37 -1.95 3.50
C ASN A 187 25.58 -0.94 4.35
N LEU A 188 24.44 -1.36 4.92
CA LEU A 188 23.67 -0.51 5.83
C LEU A 188 24.44 -0.17 7.12
N THR A 189 25.14 -1.15 7.69
CA THR A 189 25.95 -0.95 8.90
C THR A 189 27.12 -0.02 8.62
N GLN A 190 27.83 -0.22 7.50
CA GLN A 190 28.93 0.66 7.08
C GLN A 190 28.45 2.10 6.86
N LYS A 191 27.31 2.28 6.17
CA LYS A 191 26.72 3.61 5.94
C LYS A 191 26.28 4.28 7.25
N SER A 192 25.73 3.52 8.20
CA SER A 192 25.39 4.03 9.54
C SER A 192 26.63 4.50 10.30
N ASN A 193 27.72 3.72 10.27
CA ASN A 193 28.96 4.06 10.97
C ASN A 193 29.65 5.30 10.37
N LEU A 194 29.58 5.48 9.05
CA LEU A 194 30.10 6.69 8.38
C LEU A 194 29.33 7.95 8.77
N VAL A 195 28.02 7.85 9.05
CA VAL A 195 27.21 8.99 9.50
C VAL A 195 27.47 9.33 10.98
N LEU A 196 27.77 8.34 11.82
CA LEU A 196 28.06 8.55 13.25
C LEU A 196 29.46 9.13 13.51
N ASN A 197 30.39 9.01 12.57
CA ASN A 197 31.76 9.50 12.65
C ASN A 197 31.98 10.88 11.98
N LYS A 198 30.90 11.58 11.62
CA LYS A 198 30.90 12.92 11.01
C LYS A 198 30.20 13.90 11.93
#